data_AF-F4NXM5-F1
#
_entry.id   AF-F4NXM5-F1
#
_cell.length_a   1.000
_cell.length_b   1.000
_cell.length_c   1.000
_cell.angle_alpha   90.00
_cell.angle_beta   90.00
_cell.angle_gamma   90.00
#
_symmetry.space_group_name_H-M   'P 1'
#
loop_
_entity.id
_entity.type
_entity.pdbx_description
1 polymer ?
#
loop_
_entity_poly.entity_id
_entity_poly.type
_entity_poly.pdbx_seq_one_letter_code
_entity_poly.pdbx_strand_id
1 'polypeptide(L)'
;MSKGSETPRINSSMLHKNVGRTVRLVGRISLLNAQQAILEASDKGQVNILLVQGSTVRQGVVEILGRVEADMSVTEISSCMFDENYGKFTDSSCCLAWMVKDIFLSRLNSAIMLK
;
A
#
# COMPACT_ATOMS: atom_id res chain seq x y z
N MET A 1 22.81 -0.22 10.96
CA MET A 1 21.74 0.71 10.54
C MET A 1 20.46 -0.07 10.32
N SER A 2 19.64 -0.27 11.36
CA SER A 2 18.30 -0.81 11.17
C SER A 2 17.44 0.31 10.60
N LYS A 3 17.38 0.38 9.26
CA LYS A 3 16.48 1.26 8.54
C LYS A 3 15.09 1.02 9.13
N GLY A 4 14.50 2.04 9.74
CA GLY A 4 13.15 1.98 10.27
C GLY A 4 12.21 1.47 9.18
N SER A 5 11.06 0.95 9.58
CA SER A 5 9.97 0.46 8.73
C SER A 5 9.38 1.57 7.84
N GLU A 6 10.22 2.26 7.06
CA GLU A 6 9.85 3.23 6.06
C GLU A 6 9.23 2.46 4.90
N THR A 7 7.97 2.77 4.63
CA THR A 7 7.23 2.25 3.48
C THR A 7 7.31 3.32 2.39
N PRO A 8 8.34 3.28 1.51
CA PRO A 8 8.58 4.35 0.57
C PRO A 8 7.40 4.48 -0.39
N ARG A 9 7.02 5.71 -0.69
CA ARG A 9 6.06 6.01 -1.74
C ARG A 9 6.77 5.97 -3.09
N ILE A 10 6.33 5.09 -3.97
CA ILE A 10 6.95 4.85 -5.27
C ILE A 10 5.93 4.99 -6.41
N ASN A 11 6.46 5.17 -7.62
CA ASN A 11 5.74 5.10 -8.88
C ASN A 11 6.11 3.81 -9.65
N SER A 12 5.49 3.56 -10.80
CA SER A 12 5.68 2.32 -11.57
C SER A 12 7.15 2.14 -12.01
N SER A 13 7.78 3.23 -12.44
CA SER A 13 9.19 3.24 -12.84
C SER A 13 10.16 2.85 -11.71
N MET A 14 9.77 2.92 -10.44
CA MET A 14 10.63 2.55 -9.29
C MET A 14 10.41 1.13 -8.76
N LEU A 15 9.50 0.34 -9.34
CA LEU A 15 9.21 -1.04 -8.92
C LEU A 15 10.46 -1.92 -8.94
N HIS A 16 11.26 -1.85 -10.01
CA HIS A 16 12.46 -2.66 -10.20
C HIS A 16 13.51 -2.49 -9.07
N LYS A 17 13.57 -1.32 -8.43
CA LYS A 17 14.50 -1.05 -7.32
C LYS A 17 13.96 -1.49 -5.96
N ASN A 18 12.68 -1.83 -5.89
CA ASN A 18 11.96 -2.11 -4.65
C ASN A 18 11.38 -3.52 -4.60
N VAL A 19 11.81 -4.42 -5.48
CA VAL A 19 11.46 -5.84 -5.45
C VAL A 19 11.73 -6.44 -4.07
N GLY A 20 10.74 -7.15 -3.53
CA GLY A 20 10.77 -7.77 -2.21
C GLY A 20 10.52 -6.81 -1.04
N ARG A 21 10.32 -5.51 -1.28
CA ARG A 21 10.05 -4.49 -0.25
C ARG A 21 8.57 -4.12 -0.22
N THR A 22 8.10 -3.73 0.96
CA THR A 22 6.77 -3.13 1.15
C THR A 22 6.83 -1.66 0.78
N VAL A 23 5.93 -1.21 -0.09
CA VAL A 23 5.91 0.14 -0.66
C VAL A 23 4.50 0.71 -0.69
N ARG A 24 4.39 2.02 -0.83
CA ARG A 24 3.13 2.73 -1.08
C ARG A 24 3.04 3.15 -2.54
N LEU A 25 1.97 2.76 -3.21
CA LEU A 25 1.67 3.11 -4.59
C LEU A 25 0.37 3.90 -4.63
N VAL A 26 0.40 5.06 -5.29
CA VAL A 26 -0.78 5.89 -5.48
C VAL A 26 -1.07 5.97 -6.97
N GLY A 27 -2.31 5.70 -7.33
CA GLY A 27 -2.74 5.74 -8.71
C GLY A 27 -4.24 5.60 -8.86
N ARG A 28 -4.69 5.63 -10.11
CA ARG A 28 -6.09 5.40 -10.48
C ARG A 28 -6.26 3.94 -10.88
N ILE A 29 -7.29 3.27 -10.38
CA ILE A 29 -7.67 1.96 -10.87
C ILE A 29 -8.19 2.10 -12.31
N SER A 30 -7.51 1.43 -13.24
CA SER A 30 -7.86 1.40 -14.66
C SER A 30 -8.75 0.19 -14.97
N LEU A 31 -8.40 -0.98 -14.41
CA LEU A 31 -9.18 -2.22 -14.52
C LEU A 31 -9.28 -2.87 -13.14
N LEU A 32 -10.42 -3.48 -12.85
CA LEU A 32 -10.68 -4.14 -11.57
C LEU A 32 -11.39 -5.47 -11.81
N ASN A 33 -10.75 -6.55 -11.37
CA ASN A 33 -11.27 -7.90 -11.35
C ASN A 33 -11.43 -8.38 -9.89
N ALA A 34 -11.96 -9.59 -9.69
CA ALA A 34 -12.21 -10.13 -8.36
C ALA A 34 -10.93 -10.41 -7.54
N GLN A 35 -9.78 -10.68 -8.19
CA GLN A 35 -8.52 -10.99 -7.51
C GLN A 35 -7.36 -10.10 -7.94
N GLN A 36 -7.56 -9.23 -8.93
CA GLN A 36 -6.49 -8.41 -9.50
C GLN A 36 -7.03 -7.04 -9.90
N ALA A 37 -6.21 -6.01 -9.80
CA ALA A 37 -6.51 -4.68 -10.29
C ALA A 37 -5.32 -4.13 -11.08
N ILE A 38 -5.59 -3.39 -12.15
CA ILE A 38 -4.57 -2.62 -12.86
C ILE A 38 -4.63 -1.19 -12.34
N LEU A 39 -3.55 -0.77 -11.68
CA LEU A 39 -3.39 0.59 -11.17
C LEU A 39 -2.51 1.39 -12.14
N GLU A 40 -3.04 2.50 -12.62
CA GLU A 40 -2.29 3.50 -13.39
C GLU A 40 -1.66 4.50 -12.43
N ALA A 41 -0.34 4.46 -12.32
CA ALA A 41 0.43 5.38 -11.49
C ALA A 41 0.53 6.76 -12.16
N SER A 42 0.97 7.78 -11.40
CA SER A 42 1.12 9.16 -11.92
C SER A 42 2.07 9.30 -13.11
N ASP A 43 2.97 8.33 -13.32
CA ASP A 43 3.87 8.28 -14.48
C ASP A 43 3.24 7.60 -15.70
N LYS A 44 1.91 7.39 -15.69
CA LYS A 44 1.13 6.66 -16.71
C LYS A 44 1.51 5.19 -16.87
N GLY A 45 2.40 4.67 -16.02
CA GLY A 45 2.73 3.27 -16.02
C GLY A 45 1.66 2.45 -15.31
N GLN A 46 1.39 1.27 -15.85
CA GLN A 46 0.42 0.33 -15.32
C GLN A 46 1.11 -0.68 -14.40
N VAL A 47 0.51 -0.92 -13.25
CA VAL A 47 1.00 -1.87 -12.24
C VAL A 47 -0.10 -2.88 -11.96
N ASN A 48 0.24 -4.16 -12.02
CA ASN A 48 -0.67 -5.22 -11.64
C ASN A 48 -0.68 -5.37 -10.11
N ILE A 49 -1.83 -5.18 -9.51
CA ILE A 49 -2.07 -5.34 -8.07
C ILE A 49 -2.80 -6.65 -7.85
N LEU A 50 -2.23 -7.54 -7.04
CA LEU A 50 -2.89 -8.75 -6.58
C LEU A 50 -3.71 -8.40 -5.34
N LEU A 51 -5.03 -8.48 -5.46
CA LEU A 51 -5.94 -8.12 -4.38
C LEU A 51 -6.08 -9.28 -3.39
N VAL A 52 -6.14 -8.96 -2.11
CA VAL A 52 -6.44 -9.94 -1.06
C VAL A 52 -7.94 -10.23 -1.00
N GLN A 53 -8.31 -11.43 -0.54
CA GLN A 53 -9.73 -11.75 -0.35
C GLN A 53 -10.35 -10.77 0.64
N GLY A 54 -11.45 -10.13 0.23
CA GLY A 54 -12.11 -9.09 1.03
C GLY A 54 -11.55 -7.68 0.82
N SER A 55 -10.70 -7.45 -0.19
CA SER A 55 -10.27 -6.11 -0.58
C SER A 55 -11.46 -5.19 -0.83
N THR A 56 -11.37 -3.97 -0.32
CA THR A 56 -12.39 -2.93 -0.49
C THR A 56 -12.07 -1.98 -1.64
N VAL A 57 -11.03 -2.28 -2.44
CA VAL A 57 -10.64 -1.48 -3.61
C VAL A 57 -11.79 -1.40 -4.61
N ARG A 58 -12.08 -0.18 -5.06
CA ARG A 58 -13.05 0.10 -6.13
C ARG A 58 -12.41 0.98 -7.20
N GLN A 59 -13.17 1.22 -8.27
CA GLN A 59 -12.81 2.20 -9.29
C GLN A 59 -12.61 3.58 -8.65
N GLY A 60 -11.53 4.29 -9.02
CA GLY A 60 -11.16 5.58 -8.44
C GLY A 60 -9.67 5.74 -8.19
N VAL A 61 -9.29 6.80 -7.45
CA VAL A 61 -7.91 7.02 -7.01
C VAL A 61 -7.71 6.31 -5.67
N VAL A 62 -6.64 5.53 -5.56
CA VAL A 62 -6.35 4.71 -4.38
C VAL A 62 -4.86 4.76 -4.04
N GLU A 63 -4.55 4.70 -2.75
CA GLU A 63 -3.24 4.41 -2.20
C GLU A 63 -3.19 2.94 -1.77
N ILE A 64 -2.42 2.13 -2.48
CA ILE A 64 -2.15 0.74 -2.14
C ILE A 64 -0.85 0.69 -1.35
N LEU A 65 -0.89 0.08 -0.17
CA LEU A 65 0.31 -0.47 0.42
C LEU A 65 0.40 -1.96 0.12
N GLY A 66 1.52 -2.35 -0.47
CA GLY A 66 1.73 -3.73 -0.88
C GLY A 66 3.20 -4.08 -0.99
N ARG A 67 3.46 -5.37 -1.15
CA ARG A 67 4.80 -5.90 -1.37
C ARG A 67 5.05 -6.06 -2.86
N VAL A 68 6.17 -5.53 -3.34
CA VAL A 68 6.58 -5.72 -4.73
C VAL A 68 7.11 -7.13 -4.92
N GLU A 69 6.53 -7.88 -5.84
CA GLU A 69 6.95 -9.22 -6.20
C GLU A 69 8.01 -9.21 -7.31
N ALA A 70 8.65 -10.36 -7.51
CA ALA A 70 9.73 -10.51 -8.49
C ALA A 70 9.26 -10.34 -9.95
N ASP A 71 7.97 -10.55 -10.21
CA ASP A 71 7.31 -10.35 -11.51
C ASP A 71 6.85 -8.90 -11.74
N MET A 72 7.23 -7.97 -10.84
CA MET A 72 6.80 -6.56 -10.83
C MET A 72 5.31 -6.36 -10.51
N SER A 73 4.58 -7.41 -10.12
CA SER A 73 3.27 -7.26 -9.50
C SER A 73 3.41 -6.77 -8.06
N VAL A 74 2.32 -6.24 -7.51
CA VAL A 74 2.27 -5.79 -6.12
C VAL A 74 1.17 -6.53 -5.40
N THR A 75 1.53 -7.31 -4.39
CA THR A 75 0.57 -7.96 -3.51
C THR A 75 0.03 -6.94 -2.51
N GLU A 76 -1.26 -6.69 -2.56
CA GLU A 76 -1.95 -5.81 -1.63
C GLU A 76 -1.79 -6.31 -0.18
N ILE A 77 -1.47 -5.40 0.72
CA ILE A 77 -1.53 -5.62 2.17
C ILE A 77 -2.68 -4.79 2.76
N SER A 78 -2.87 -3.58 2.25
CA SER A 78 -3.90 -2.64 2.68
C SER A 78 -4.09 -1.55 1.61
N SER A 79 -5.31 -1.01 1.48
CA SER A 79 -5.66 -0.04 0.44
C SER A 79 -6.52 1.11 0.97
N CYS A 80 -6.09 2.35 0.79
CA CYS A 80 -6.86 3.53 1.15
C CYS A 80 -7.43 4.20 -0.10
N MET A 81 -8.75 4.27 -0.22
CA MET A 81 -9.40 4.98 -1.33
C MET A 81 -9.46 6.48 -1.06
N PHE A 82 -9.28 7.28 -2.11
CA PHE A 82 -9.62 8.71 -2.10
C PHE A 82 -11.04 8.83 -2.68
N ASP A 83 -11.97 9.44 -1.93
CA ASP A 83 -13.32 9.68 -2.43
C ASP A 83 -13.34 10.88 -3.40
N GLU A 84 -14.42 10.98 -4.18
CA GLU A 84 -14.62 12.07 -5.15
C GLU A 84 -14.88 13.42 -4.46
N ASN A 85 -15.22 13.41 -3.18
CA ASN A 85 -15.34 14.57 -2.33
C ASN A 85 -14.12 14.64 -1.39
N TYR A 86 -12.96 15.08 -1.91
CA TYR A 86 -11.64 15.35 -1.29
C TYR A 86 -11.50 15.59 0.25
N GLY A 87 -12.56 15.66 1.06
CA GLY A 87 -12.62 15.71 2.50
C GLY A 87 -13.36 14.57 3.25
N LYS A 88 -13.72 13.41 2.66
CA LYS A 88 -14.20 12.27 3.48
C LYS A 88 -13.43 10.98 3.21
N PHE A 89 -12.53 10.65 4.12
CA PHE A 89 -12.01 9.30 4.29
C PHE A 89 -13.19 8.38 4.68
N THR A 90 -13.84 7.78 3.70
CA THR A 90 -15.07 6.99 3.91
C THR A 90 -14.81 5.67 4.63
N ASP A 91 -13.56 5.25 4.75
CA ASP A 91 -13.19 4.06 5.50
C ASP A 91 -12.19 4.42 6.60
N SER A 92 -12.72 4.85 7.74
CA SER A 92 -11.97 5.16 8.97
C SER A 92 -11.04 4.00 9.38
N SER A 93 -11.35 2.78 8.95
CA SER A 93 -10.58 1.57 9.24
C SER A 93 -9.19 1.55 8.57
N CYS A 94 -9.05 2.09 7.36
CA CYS A 94 -7.81 1.92 6.59
C CYS A 94 -6.71 2.91 7.01
N CYS A 95 -7.08 4.13 7.40
CA CYS A 95 -6.16 5.10 8.00
C CYS A 95 -5.81 4.75 9.47
N LEU A 96 -6.79 4.28 10.26
CA LEU A 96 -6.55 3.90 11.66
C LEU A 96 -5.72 2.61 11.79
N ALA A 97 -5.88 1.63 10.90
CA ALA A 97 -5.10 0.40 10.94
C ALA A 97 -3.60 0.62 10.73
N TRP A 98 -3.22 1.62 9.91
CA TRP A 98 -1.83 2.04 9.73
C TRP A 98 -1.30 2.81 10.94
N MET A 99 -2.10 3.70 11.52
CA MET A 99 -1.69 4.49 12.67
C MET A 99 -1.48 3.64 13.93
N VAL A 100 -2.31 2.60 14.13
CA VAL A 100 -2.26 1.77 15.34
C VAL A 100 -1.20 0.67 15.26
N LYS A 101 -0.88 0.11 14.08
CA LYS A 101 0.22 -0.87 13.94
C LYS A 101 1.60 -0.24 14.11
N ASP A 102 1.84 0.96 13.58
CA ASP A 102 3.13 1.65 13.79
C ASP A 102 3.32 2.10 15.25
N ILE A 103 2.23 2.45 15.96
CA ILE A 103 2.29 2.76 17.40
C ILE A 103 2.45 1.51 18.28
N PHE A 104 1.84 0.37 17.92
CA PHE A 104 1.88 -0.83 18.77
C PHE A 104 3.15 -1.68 18.57
N LEU A 105 3.73 -1.71 17.36
CA LEU A 105 5.00 -2.42 17.10
C LEU A 105 6.25 -1.62 17.51
N SER A 106 6.18 -0.29 17.57
CA SER A 106 7.30 0.52 18.09
C SER A 106 7.47 0.44 19.60
N ARG A 107 6.41 0.12 20.36
CA ARG A 107 6.49 -0.02 21.83
C ARG A 107 6.89 -1.40 22.34
N LEU A 108 6.72 -2.47 21.56
CA LEU A 108 7.13 -3.82 21.98
C LEU A 108 8.64 -4.08 21.81
N ASN A 109 9.34 -3.34 20.96
CA ASN A 109 10.80 -3.49 20.79
C ASN A 109 11.65 -2.68 21.78
N SER A 110 11.03 -1.93 22.70
CA SER A 110 11.77 -1.13 23.70
C SER A 110 11.84 -1.77 25.08
N ALA A 111 11.37 -3.01 25.27
CA ALA A 111 11.22 -3.63 26.60
C ALA A 111 12.09 -4.88 26.89
N ILE A 112 13.04 -5.27 26.01
CA ILE A 112 13.89 -6.46 26.22
C ILE A 112 15.41 -6.15 26.28
N MET A 113 15.82 -4.88 26.28
CA MET A 113 17.24 -4.51 26.41
C MET A 113 17.48 -3.62 27.63
N LEU A 114 17.19 -4.14 28.82
CA LEU A 114 17.82 -3.69 30.06
C LEU A 114 18.23 -4.93 30.86
N LYS A 115 19.51 -5.27 30.73
CA LYS A 115 20.28 -6.06 31.68
C LYS A 115 21.62 -5.35 31.86
#